data_AF-A0AB39U467-F1
#
_entry.id   AF-A0AB39U467-F1
#
_cell.length_a   1.000
_cell.length_b   1.000
_cell.length_c   1.000
_cell.angle_alpha   90.00
_cell.angle_beta   90.00
_cell.angle_gamma   90.00
#
_symmetry.space_group_name_H-M   'P 1'
#
loop_
_entity.id
_entity.type
_entity.pdbx_description
1 polymer ?
#
loop_
_entity_poly.entity_id
_entity_poly.type
_entity_poly.pdbx_seq_one_letter_code
_entity_poly.pdbx_strand_id
1 'polypeptide(L)'
;MATNTGIALVPWICIASMLAVFFCYTVGFALFWAIDYVSMQIKESLRARLAPVIFGLGGFIAYATWGYFVIPAIFDSLLAGIDAEPLSVSQRLAVGFNCAVLGFVAWFVAKIVAPRFSERLAPVVVTGVITLVLAALGVFYMVMIFTYIAHA
;
A
#
# COMPACT_ATOMS: atom_id res chain seq x y z
N MET A 1 0.64 -36.18 6.85
CA MET A 1 -0.01 -34.96 7.37
C MET A 1 1.09 -33.94 7.62
N ALA A 2 1.38 -33.07 6.63
CA ALA A 2 2.48 -32.13 6.74
C ALA A 2 2.08 -30.97 7.67
N THR A 3 2.67 -30.97 8.86
CA THR A 3 2.67 -29.86 9.81
C THR A 3 3.51 -28.71 9.23
N ASN A 4 2.89 -27.87 8.40
CA ASN A 4 3.43 -26.56 8.04
C ASN A 4 2.37 -25.50 8.39
N THR A 5 2.12 -25.31 9.68
CA THR A 5 1.40 -24.14 10.22
C THR A 5 2.31 -22.90 10.22
N GLY A 6 3.08 -22.72 9.15
CA GLY A 6 3.80 -21.49 8.88
C GLY A 6 2.90 -20.63 8.02
N ILE A 7 2.49 -19.47 8.52
CA ILE A 7 1.92 -18.41 7.69
C ILE A 7 2.80 -18.32 6.44
N ALA A 8 2.20 -18.48 5.25
CA ALA A 8 2.93 -18.45 3.98
C ALA A 8 3.43 -17.01 3.73
N LEU A 9 4.50 -16.64 4.44
CA LEU A 9 4.96 -15.27 4.58
C LEU A 9 5.35 -14.68 3.24
N VAL A 10 6.02 -15.47 2.39
CA VAL A 10 6.47 -15.03 1.07
C VAL A 10 5.29 -14.66 0.15
N PRO A 11 4.28 -15.53 -0.09
CA PRO A 11 3.09 -15.14 -0.83
C PRO A 11 2.40 -13.89 -0.29
N TRP A 12 2.24 -13.78 1.04
CA TRP A 12 1.56 -12.64 1.65
C TRP A 12 2.33 -11.32 1.50
N ILE A 13 3.66 -11.34 1.62
CA ILE A 13 4.50 -10.15 1.37
C ILE A 13 4.38 -9.72 -0.09
N CYS A 14 4.37 -10.66 -1.03
CA CYS A 14 4.23 -10.35 -2.45
C CYS A 14 2.86 -9.71 -2.76
N ILE A 15 1.77 -10.26 -2.21
CA ILE A 15 0.42 -9.70 -2.38
C ILE A 15 0.32 -8.30 -1.73
N ALA A 16 0.84 -8.12 -0.52
CA ALA A 16 0.86 -6.82 0.14
C ALA A 16 1.67 -5.78 -0.67
N SER A 17 2.79 -6.19 -1.26
CA SER A 17 3.61 -5.34 -2.13
C SER A 17 2.85 -4.93 -3.39
N MET A 18 2.16 -5.87 -4.05
CA MET A 18 1.30 -5.56 -5.20
C MET A 18 0.18 -4.58 -4.83
N LEU A 19 -0.49 -4.77 -3.69
CA LEU A 19 -1.55 -3.85 -3.26
C LEU A 19 -1.02 -2.44 -2.95
N ALA A 20 0.18 -2.33 -2.38
CA ALA A 20 0.85 -1.06 -2.20
C ALA A 20 1.18 -0.40 -3.55
N VAL A 21 1.67 -1.17 -4.53
CA VAL A 21 1.94 -0.68 -5.89
C VAL A 21 0.67 -0.20 -6.58
N PHE A 22 -0.43 -0.96 -6.50
CA PHE A 22 -1.72 -0.55 -7.04
C PHE A 22 -2.23 0.73 -6.40
N PHE A 23 -2.13 0.85 -5.08
CA PHE A 23 -2.45 2.09 -4.39
C PHE A 23 -1.64 3.26 -4.95
N CYS A 24 -0.31 3.13 -5.03
CA CYS A 24 0.58 4.19 -5.52
C CYS A 24 0.22 4.67 -6.93
N TYR A 25 -0.08 3.76 -7.86
CA TYR A 25 -0.36 4.09 -9.25
C TYR A 25 -1.81 4.50 -9.54
N THR A 26 -2.76 4.18 -8.67
CA THR A 26 -4.18 4.54 -8.88
C THR A 26 -4.58 5.76 -8.05
N VAL A 27 -4.63 5.60 -6.73
CA VAL A 27 -5.15 6.59 -5.79
C VAL A 27 -4.04 7.51 -5.28
N GLY A 28 -2.87 6.94 -4.99
CA GLY A 28 -1.76 7.64 -4.36
C GLY A 28 -1.25 8.80 -5.19
N PHE A 29 -1.04 8.60 -6.50
CA PHE A 29 -0.61 9.66 -7.41
C PHE A 29 -1.58 10.85 -7.44
N ALA A 30 -2.89 10.58 -7.57
CA ALA A 30 -3.91 11.63 -7.60
C ALA A 30 -3.96 12.42 -6.28
N LEU A 31 -3.87 11.72 -5.15
CA LEU A 31 -3.85 12.36 -3.83
C LEU A 31 -2.57 13.15 -3.57
N PHE A 32 -1.41 12.69 -4.05
CA PHE A 32 -0.16 13.47 -3.98
C PHE A 32 -0.33 14.82 -4.67
N TRP A 33 -1.01 14.85 -5.81
CA TRP A 33 -1.29 16.08 -6.54
C TRP A 33 -2.30 16.97 -5.82
N ALA A 34 -3.38 16.39 -5.29
CA ALA A 34 -4.37 17.14 -4.51
C ALA A 34 -3.74 17.80 -3.26
N ILE A 35 -2.84 17.09 -2.58
CA ILE A 35 -2.13 17.63 -1.41
C ILE A 35 -1.16 18.73 -1.81
N ASP A 36 -0.45 18.60 -2.93
CA ASP A 36 0.44 19.68 -3.37
C ASP A 36 -0.35 20.94 -3.72
N TYR A 37 -1.52 20.81 -4.34
CA TYR A 37 -2.44 21.93 -4.58
C TYR A 37 -2.90 22.60 -3.29
N VAL A 38 -3.34 21.83 -2.29
CA VAL A 38 -3.74 22.37 -0.97
C VAL A 38 -2.55 23.02 -0.26
N SER A 39 -1.37 22.42 -0.36
CA SER A 39 -0.14 22.93 0.25
C SER A 39 0.31 24.28 -0.33
N MET A 40 -0.03 24.58 -1.59
CA MET A 40 0.24 25.89 -2.20
C MET A 40 -0.58 27.03 -1.61
N GLN A 41 -1.70 26.73 -0.95
CA GLN A 41 -2.56 27.75 -0.31
C GLN A 41 -2.03 28.22 1.06
N ILE A 42 -0.97 27.57 1.57
CA ILE A 42 -0.35 27.88 2.85
C ILE A 42 0.77 28.91 2.65
N LYS A 43 0.97 29.80 3.63
CA LYS A 43 2.12 30.73 3.65
C LYS A 43 3.43 30.00 3.39
N GLU A 44 4.24 30.53 2.48
CA GLU A 44 5.45 29.90 1.94
C GLU A 44 6.46 29.48 3.02
N SER A 45 6.62 30.32 4.06
CA SER A 45 7.52 30.05 5.20
C SER A 45 7.08 28.85 6.07
N LEU A 46 5.77 28.61 6.17
CA LEU A 46 5.19 27.46 6.87
C LEU A 46 5.18 26.22 5.99
N ARG A 47 4.92 26.39 4.68
CA ARG A 47 4.93 25.30 3.69
C ARG A 47 6.28 24.58 3.67
N ALA A 48 7.39 25.31 3.63
CA ALA A 48 8.72 24.71 3.58
C ALA A 48 9.04 23.83 4.80
N ARG A 49 8.52 24.20 5.99
CA ARG A 49 8.74 23.45 7.24
C ARG A 49 7.74 22.30 7.43
N LEU A 50 6.49 22.47 7.02
CA LEU A 50 5.42 21.52 7.26
C LEU A 50 5.13 20.59 6.10
N ALA A 51 5.69 20.83 4.90
CA ALA A 51 5.42 20.00 3.73
C ALA A 51 5.61 18.49 4.00
N PRO A 52 6.71 18.00 4.61
CA PRO A 52 6.84 16.57 4.89
C PRO A 52 5.72 16.02 5.78
N VAL A 53 5.30 16.79 6.79
CA VAL A 53 4.24 16.42 7.74
C VAL A 53 2.88 16.42 7.05
N ILE A 54 2.56 17.42 6.24
CA ILE A 54 1.28 17.51 5.51
C ILE A 54 1.14 16.32 4.54
N PHE A 55 2.20 16.01 3.80
CA PHE A 55 2.21 14.86 2.91
C PHE A 55 2.14 13.54 3.70
N GLY A 56 2.84 13.45 4.84
CA GLY A 56 2.72 12.31 5.75
C GLY A 56 1.28 12.10 6.25
N LEU A 57 0.61 13.15 6.74
CA LEU A 57 -0.79 13.07 7.17
C LEU A 57 -1.73 12.69 6.01
N GLY A 58 -1.44 13.19 4.82
CA GLY A 58 -2.06 12.74 3.59
C GLY A 58 -1.96 11.24 3.37
N GLY A 59 -0.74 10.71 3.38
CA GLY A 59 -0.46 9.29 3.26
C GLY A 59 -1.10 8.46 4.37
N PHE A 60 -1.13 9.00 5.60
CA PHE A 60 -1.80 8.37 6.74
C PHE A 60 -3.27 8.10 6.43
N ILE A 61 -4.02 9.14 6.06
CA ILE A 61 -5.45 9.02 5.79
C ILE A 61 -5.69 8.16 4.54
N ALA A 62 -4.96 8.45 3.45
CA ALA A 62 -5.13 7.77 2.17
C ALA A 62 -4.90 6.26 2.28
N TYR A 63 -3.76 5.86 2.88
CA TYR A 63 -3.41 4.45 2.99
C TYR A 63 -4.17 3.76 4.11
N ALA A 64 -4.64 4.48 5.14
CA ALA A 64 -5.61 3.94 6.11
C ALA A 64 -6.92 3.55 5.44
N THR A 65 -7.49 4.45 4.62
CA THR A 65 -8.74 4.18 3.88
C THR A 65 -8.55 3.01 2.92
N TRP A 66 -7.46 3.01 2.14
CA TRP A 66 -7.14 1.90 1.25
C TRP A 66 -7.00 0.57 2.01
N GLY A 67 -6.23 0.57 3.10
CA GLY A 67 -6.00 -0.60 3.93
C GLY A 67 -7.26 -1.11 4.63
N TYR A 68 -8.17 -0.22 5.01
CA TYR A 68 -9.42 -0.60 5.68
C TYR A 68 -10.45 -1.24 4.71
N PHE A 69 -10.52 -0.77 3.47
CA PHE A 69 -11.51 -1.26 2.51
C PHE A 69 -10.98 -2.37 1.61
N VAL A 70 -9.81 -2.17 1.00
CA VAL A 70 -9.33 -3.05 -0.08
C VAL A 70 -8.71 -4.33 0.47
N ILE A 71 -7.88 -4.22 1.51
CA ILE A 71 -7.18 -5.39 2.05
C ILE A 71 -8.20 -6.37 2.68
N PRO A 72 -9.11 -5.96 3.59
CA PRO A 72 -10.16 -6.84 4.09
C PRO A 72 -11.07 -7.42 3.01
N ALA A 73 -11.43 -6.68 1.96
CA ALA A 73 -12.25 -7.22 0.88
C ALA A 73 -11.58 -8.42 0.18
N ILE A 74 -10.27 -8.36 -0.03
CA ILE A 74 -9.50 -9.48 -0.59
C ILE A 74 -9.46 -10.64 0.38
N PHE A 75 -9.19 -10.38 1.67
CA PHE A 75 -9.17 -11.42 2.70
C PHE A 75 -10.54 -12.10 2.84
N ASP A 76 -11.63 -11.34 2.91
CA ASP A 76 -12.99 -11.86 3.00
C ASP A 76 -13.33 -12.72 1.77
N SER A 77 -12.86 -12.33 0.57
CA SER A 77 -13.05 -13.14 -0.65
C SER A 77 -12.32 -14.49 -0.59
N LEU A 78 -11.13 -14.50 0.02
CA LEU A 78 -10.36 -15.74 0.24
C LEU A 78 -11.01 -16.63 1.31
N LEU A 79 -11.48 -16.02 2.41
CA LEU A 79 -12.14 -16.73 3.50
C LEU A 79 -13.49 -17.32 3.07
N ALA A 80 -14.24 -16.59 2.25
CA ALA A 80 -15.48 -17.09 1.65
C ALA A 80 -15.26 -18.35 0.79
N GLY A 81 -14.10 -18.46 0.13
CA GLY A 81 -13.78 -19.64 -0.67
C GLY A 81 -13.46 -20.90 0.14
N ILE A 82 -13.30 -20.79 1.45
CA ILE A 82 -13.03 -21.91 2.38
C ILE A 82 -14.06 -22.00 3.52
N ASP A 83 -15.23 -21.39 3.35
CA ASP A 83 -16.32 -21.31 4.34
C ASP A 83 -15.87 -20.77 5.72
N ALA A 84 -14.85 -19.91 5.74
CA ALA A 84 -14.35 -19.28 6.95
C ALA A 84 -15.08 -17.96 7.25
N GLU A 85 -15.16 -17.62 8.54
CA GLU A 85 -15.81 -16.39 8.99
C GLU A 85 -15.05 -15.15 8.49
N PRO A 86 -15.75 -14.09 8.01
CA PRO A 86 -15.11 -12.87 7.54
C PRO A 86 -14.36 -12.14 8.66
N LEU A 87 -13.47 -11.20 8.29
CA LEU A 87 -12.72 -10.44 9.29
C LEU A 87 -13.67 -9.63 10.17
N SER A 88 -13.47 -9.74 11.49
CA SER A 88 -14.15 -8.91 12.47
C SER A 88 -13.79 -7.42 12.32
N VAL A 89 -14.66 -6.54 12.83
CA VAL A 89 -14.45 -5.08 12.77
C VAL A 89 -13.12 -4.66 13.42
N SER A 90 -12.73 -5.29 14.53
CA SER A 90 -11.47 -4.99 15.22
C SER A 90 -10.25 -5.37 14.37
N GLN A 91 -10.29 -6.51 13.66
CA GLN A 91 -9.22 -6.91 12.75
C GLN A 91 -9.11 -5.96 11.56
N ARG A 92 -10.23 -5.52 10.97
CA ARG A 92 -10.23 -4.53 9.88
C ARG A 92 -9.63 -3.19 10.32
N LEU A 93 -9.97 -2.73 11.52
CA LEU A 93 -9.40 -1.51 12.11
C LEU A 93 -7.90 -1.65 12.36
N ALA A 94 -7.44 -2.81 12.84
CA ALA A 94 -6.02 -3.07 13.01
C ALA A 94 -5.27 -3.01 11.66
N VAL A 95 -5.83 -3.60 10.59
CA VAL A 95 -5.24 -3.51 9.24
C VAL A 95 -5.20 -2.05 8.77
N GLY A 96 -6.30 -1.31 8.91
CA GLY A 96 -6.38 0.11 8.56
C GLY A 96 -5.33 0.96 9.29
N PHE A 97 -5.16 0.74 10.59
CA PHE A 97 -4.17 1.48 11.40
C PHE A 97 -2.72 1.15 11.00
N ASN A 98 -2.40 -0.13 10.77
CA ASN A 98 -1.08 -0.52 10.28
C ASN A 98 -0.77 0.13 8.92
N CYS A 99 -1.75 0.15 8.01
CA CYS A 99 -1.60 0.86 6.75
C CYS A 99 -1.45 2.37 6.98
N ALA A 100 -2.20 2.98 7.90
CA ALA A 100 -2.06 4.40 8.21
C ALA A 100 -0.61 4.78 8.57
N VAL A 101 0.02 4.01 9.45
CA VAL A 101 1.41 4.25 9.88
C VAL A 101 2.38 4.10 8.71
N LEU A 102 2.24 3.03 7.91
CA LEU A 102 3.10 2.82 6.74
C LEU A 102 2.93 3.93 5.69
N GLY A 103 1.69 4.37 5.47
CA GLY A 103 1.35 5.46 4.55
C GLY A 103 1.95 6.79 4.99
N PHE A 104 1.89 7.09 6.29
CA PHE A 104 2.51 8.27 6.87
C PHE A 104 4.01 8.31 6.60
N VAL A 105 4.72 7.23 6.96
CA VAL A 105 6.17 7.15 6.80
C VAL A 105 6.56 7.22 5.32
N ALA A 106 5.87 6.47 4.46
CA ALA A 106 6.17 6.43 3.04
C ALA A 106 6.03 7.82 2.38
N TRP A 107 4.95 8.55 2.67
CA TRP A 107 4.69 9.84 2.04
C TRP A 107 5.57 10.95 2.61
N PHE A 108 5.83 10.89 3.93
CA PHE A 108 6.77 11.80 4.58
C PHE A 108 8.17 11.67 3.96
N VAL A 109 8.67 10.44 3.82
CA VAL A 109 9.97 10.15 3.21
C VAL A 109 9.96 10.53 1.73
N ALA A 110 8.90 10.21 0.99
CA ALA A 110 8.78 10.57 -0.41
C ALA A 110 8.93 12.08 -0.62
N LYS A 111 8.30 12.93 0.21
CA LYS A 111 8.43 14.40 0.07
C LYS A 111 9.84 14.92 0.32
N ILE A 112 10.60 14.27 1.19
CA ILE A 112 12.00 14.63 1.49
C ILE A 112 12.96 14.17 0.39
N VAL A 113 12.74 12.96 -0.11
CA VAL A 113 13.67 12.28 -1.04
C VAL A 113 13.41 12.68 -2.50
N ALA A 114 12.15 12.99 -2.86
CA ALA A 114 11.73 13.25 -4.23
C ALA A 114 12.63 14.24 -5.00
N PRO A 115 12.99 15.43 -4.48
CA PRO A 115 13.76 16.41 -5.24
C PRO A 115 15.12 15.87 -5.73
N ARG A 116 15.82 15.12 -4.88
CA ARG A 116 17.13 14.53 -5.22
C ARG A 116 17.01 13.27 -6.08
N PHE A 117 15.90 12.57 -5.92
CA PHE A 117 15.66 11.30 -6.59
C PHE A 117 15.21 11.49 -8.04
N SER A 118 14.34 12.47 -8.29
CA SER A 118 13.79 12.74 -9.64
C SER A 118 14.79 13.35 -10.62
N GLU A 119 15.89 13.92 -10.12
CA GLU A 119 16.98 14.46 -10.97
C GLU A 119 17.79 13.36 -11.69
N ARG A 120 17.67 12.10 -11.25
CA ARG A 120 18.48 11.00 -11.76
C ARG A 120 17.60 9.97 -12.46
N LEU A 121 17.79 9.79 -13.76
CA LEU A 121 17.02 8.82 -14.56
C LEU A 121 17.20 7.38 -14.06
N ALA A 122 18.43 6.97 -13.78
CA ALA A 122 18.74 5.59 -13.38
C ALA A 122 17.93 5.11 -12.16
N PRO A 123 17.93 5.77 -10.99
CA PRO A 123 17.15 5.33 -9.84
C PRO A 123 15.63 5.37 -10.10
N VAL A 124 15.12 6.35 -10.86
CA VAL A 124 13.71 6.40 -11.25
C VAL A 124 13.31 5.17 -12.06
N VAL A 125 14.10 4.82 -13.08
CA VAL A 125 13.86 3.64 -13.92
C VAL A 125 13.97 2.36 -13.09
N VAL A 126 15.00 2.24 -12.25
CA VAL A 126 15.19 1.05 -11.40
C VAL A 126 14.02 0.86 -10.45
N THR A 127 13.56 1.92 -9.77
CA THR A 127 12.39 1.83 -8.89
C THR A 127 11.12 1.50 -9.67
N GLY A 128 10.94 2.07 -10.87
CA GLY A 128 9.83 1.71 -11.75
C GLY A 128 9.84 0.24 -12.18
N VAL A 129 11.01 -0.34 -12.48
CA VAL A 129 11.12 -1.76 -12.80
C VAL A 129 10.81 -2.62 -11.56
N ILE A 130 11.34 -2.24 -10.39
CA ILE A 130 11.10 -2.98 -9.13
C ILE A 130 9.60 -3.03 -8.79
N THR A 131 8.88 -1.91 -8.91
CA THR A 131 7.44 -1.89 -8.61
C THR A 131 6.64 -2.76 -9.58
N LEU A 132 7.01 -2.79 -10.86
CA LEU A 132 6.38 -3.68 -11.84
C LEU A 132 6.64 -5.16 -11.53
N VAL A 133 7.87 -5.52 -11.14
CA VAL A 133 8.21 -6.89 -10.72
C VAL A 133 7.42 -7.28 -9.47
N LEU A 134 7.35 -6.41 -8.46
CA LEU A 134 6.57 -6.66 -7.25
C LEU A 134 5.07 -6.85 -7.54
N ALA A 135 4.51 -6.04 -8.45
CA ALA A 135 3.13 -6.21 -8.89
C ALA A 135 2.92 -7.56 -9.60
N ALA A 136 3.79 -7.93 -10.54
CA ALA A 136 3.71 -9.20 -11.25
C ALA A 136 3.82 -10.41 -10.31
N LEU A 137 4.73 -10.36 -9.34
CA LEU A 137 4.88 -11.41 -8.32
C LEU A 137 3.64 -11.52 -7.42
N GLY A 138 3.08 -10.39 -6.98
CA GLY A 138 1.85 -10.44 -6.18
C GLY A 138 0.65 -10.97 -6.95
N VAL A 139 0.50 -10.60 -8.24
CA VAL A 139 -0.55 -11.17 -9.10
C VAL A 139 -0.37 -12.68 -9.25
N PHE A 140 0.87 -13.14 -9.52
CA PHE A 140 1.19 -14.55 -9.62
C PHE A 140 0.76 -15.33 -8.36
N TYR A 141 1.17 -14.87 -7.18
CA TYR A 141 0.80 -15.54 -5.93
C TYR A 141 -0.69 -15.45 -5.62
N MET A 142 -1.33 -14.32 -5.91
CA MET A 142 -2.77 -14.17 -5.73
C MET A 142 -3.53 -15.20 -6.58
N VAL A 143 -3.20 -15.33 -7.87
CA VAL A 143 -3.80 -16.34 -8.76
C VAL A 143 -3.58 -17.74 -8.20
N MET A 144 -2.36 -18.07 -7.77
CA MET A 144 -2.07 -19.39 -7.21
C MET A 144 -2.90 -19.72 -5.97
N ILE A 145 -3.10 -18.74 -5.06
CA ILE A 145 -3.94 -18.92 -3.87
C ILE A 145 -5.40 -19.13 -4.27
N PHE A 146 -5.95 -18.29 -5.16
CA PHE A 146 -7.33 -18.44 -5.60
C PHE A 146 -7.57 -19.76 -6.34
N THR A 147 -6.64 -20.19 -7.19
CA THR A 147 -6.71 -21.50 -7.86
C THR A 147 -6.65 -22.65 -6.87
N TYR A 148 -5.80 -22.56 -5.84
CA TYR A 148 -5.75 -23.57 -4.79
C TYR A 148 -7.09 -23.68 -4.05
N ILE A 149 -7.66 -22.54 -3.66
CA ILE A 149 -8.96 -22.49 -2.96
C ILE A 149 -10.10 -23.02 -3.84
N ALA A 150 -10.12 -22.70 -5.13
CA ALA A 150 -11.15 -23.18 -6.06
C ALA A 150 -11.13 -24.70 -6.29
N HIS A 151 -10.03 -25.38 -5.94
CA HIS A 151 -9.87 -26.83 -6.06
C HIS A 151 -9.74 -27.54 -4.70
N ALA A 152 -9.92 -26.81 -3.59
CA ALA A 152 -9.94 -27.36 -2.23
C ALA A 152 -11.34 -27.86 -1.86
#